data_AF-A0A4R8V2N8-F1
#
_entry.id   AF-A0A4R8V2N8-F1
#
_cell.length_a   1.000
_cell.length_b   1.000
_cell.length_c   1.000
_cell.angle_alpha   90.00
_cell.angle_beta   90.00
_cell.angle_gamma   90.00
#
_symmetry.space_group_name_H-M   'P 1'
#
loop_
_entity.id
_entity.type
_entity.pdbx_description
1 polymer ?
#
loop_
_entity_poly.entity_id
_entity_poly.type
_entity_poly.pdbx_seq_one_letter_code
_entity_poly.pdbx_strand_id
1 'polypeptide(L)'
;MATSERYRAFALREARGMSACYERWAAGVADDPETVALIEQLPAVKRQPNLVFSAARLHGAAVGEYPALAAWLREHWAVVAATCLAHATQTNEPGRCAVLLPALAALAGPLALIEVGASAGLCLHPDRYSYRYRSAENDGERMLHPADGPSPVLLDCSLSGPVPVPDNQGAAQHPVGLAATLFAT
;
A
#
# COMPACT_ATOMS: atom_id res chain seq x y z
N MET A 1 0.46 -23.70 6.07
CA MET A 1 -0.77 -23.35 5.31
C MET A 1 -0.48 -23.56 3.84
N ALA A 2 -1.31 -24.35 3.16
CA ALA A 2 -1.19 -24.57 1.72
C ALA A 2 -1.48 -23.28 0.94
N THR A 3 -0.98 -23.17 -0.29
CA THR A 3 -1.18 -21.97 -1.12
C THR A 3 -2.66 -21.73 -1.40
N SER A 4 -3.42 -22.76 -1.77
CA SER A 4 -4.87 -22.68 -1.99
C SER A 4 -5.63 -22.21 -0.74
N GLU A 5 -5.28 -22.72 0.45
CA GLU A 5 -5.87 -22.30 1.72
C GLU A 5 -5.61 -20.82 2.02
N ARG A 6 -4.38 -20.34 1.76
CA ARG A 6 -4.02 -18.93 1.94
C ARG A 6 -4.87 -18.03 1.06
N TYR A 7 -5.04 -18.39 -0.21
CA TYR A 7 -5.84 -17.60 -1.15
C TYR A 7 -7.33 -17.62 -0.77
N ARG A 8 -7.86 -18.78 -0.32
CA ARG A 8 -9.23 -18.87 0.21
C ARG A 8 -9.42 -18.00 1.45
N ALA A 9 -8.46 -18.03 2.37
CA ALA A 9 -8.47 -17.21 3.59
C ALA A 9 -8.44 -15.71 3.26
N PHE A 10 -7.57 -15.29 2.35
CA PHE A 10 -7.46 -13.91 1.90
C PHE A 10 -8.76 -13.43 1.24
N ALA A 11 -9.37 -14.24 0.38
CA ALA A 11 -10.66 -13.92 -0.24
C ALA A 11 -11.74 -13.63 0.82
N LEU A 12 -11.85 -14.49 1.84
CA LEU A 12 -12.90 -14.41 2.84
C LEU A 12 -12.68 -13.34 3.91
N ARG A 13 -11.43 -13.04 4.26
CA ARG A 13 -11.10 -12.21 5.44
C ARG A 13 -10.51 -10.85 5.09
N GLU A 14 -9.76 -10.75 4.00
CA GLU A 14 -8.98 -9.54 3.68
C GLU A 14 -9.54 -8.79 2.47
N ALA A 15 -9.90 -9.51 1.40
CA ALA A 15 -10.43 -8.88 0.19
C ALA A 15 -11.93 -8.58 0.27
N ARG A 16 -12.68 -9.37 1.04
CA ARG A 16 -14.13 -9.25 1.15
C ARG A 16 -14.55 -7.86 1.62
N GLY A 17 -15.37 -7.18 0.83
CA GLY A 17 -15.85 -5.82 1.10
C GLY A 17 -14.80 -4.72 0.88
N MET A 18 -13.53 -5.07 0.64
CA MET A 18 -12.44 -4.12 0.38
C MET A 18 -12.13 -4.02 -1.12
N SER A 19 -12.08 -5.15 -1.82
CA SER A 19 -11.81 -5.21 -3.26
C SER A 19 -12.50 -6.41 -3.89
N ALA A 20 -13.60 -6.14 -4.60
CA ALA A 20 -14.36 -7.18 -5.29
C ALA A 20 -13.51 -7.94 -6.32
N CYS A 21 -12.55 -7.27 -6.98
CA CYS A 21 -11.64 -7.90 -7.93
C CYS A 21 -10.70 -8.89 -7.23
N TYR A 22 -10.02 -8.46 -6.16
CA TYR A 22 -9.08 -9.32 -5.45
C TYR A 22 -9.79 -10.47 -4.73
N GLU A 23 -11.04 -10.26 -4.28
CA GLU A 23 -11.87 -11.33 -3.72
C GLU A 23 -12.14 -12.42 -4.76
N ARG A 24 -12.61 -12.05 -5.96
CA ARG A 24 -12.87 -13.00 -7.05
C ARG A 24 -11.60 -13.70 -7.51
N TRP A 25 -10.50 -12.97 -7.66
CA TRP A 25 -9.21 -13.54 -8.03
C TRP A 25 -8.72 -14.53 -7.00
N ALA A 26 -8.77 -14.18 -5.71
CA ALA A 26 -8.29 -15.06 -4.66
C ALA A 26 -9.14 -16.31 -4.49
N ALA A 27 -10.47 -16.19 -4.61
CA ALA A 27 -11.36 -17.34 -4.63
C ALA A 27 -11.06 -18.26 -5.82
N GLY A 28 -10.89 -17.70 -7.02
CA GLY A 28 -10.57 -18.48 -8.22
C GLY A 28 -9.23 -19.20 -8.13
N VAL A 29 -8.17 -18.54 -7.65
CA VAL A 29 -6.86 -19.19 -7.44
C VAL A 29 -6.98 -20.35 -6.44
N ALA A 30 -7.77 -20.19 -5.39
CA ALA A 30 -7.91 -21.23 -4.35
C ALA A 30 -8.53 -22.54 -4.87
N ASP A 31 -9.25 -22.48 -5.99
CA ASP A 31 -9.94 -23.60 -6.63
C ASP A 31 -9.28 -24.03 -7.97
N ASP A 32 -8.16 -23.42 -8.36
CA ASP A 32 -7.42 -23.71 -9.59
C ASP A 32 -6.02 -24.27 -9.30
N PRO A 33 -5.83 -25.61 -9.40
CA PRO A 33 -4.55 -26.26 -9.17
C PRO A 33 -3.42 -25.78 -10.10
N GLU A 34 -3.71 -25.38 -11.34
CA GLU A 34 -2.68 -24.93 -12.29
C GLU A 34 -2.09 -23.60 -11.84
N THR A 35 -2.94 -22.65 -11.48
CA THR A 35 -2.50 -21.34 -11.00
C THR A 35 -1.84 -21.45 -9.61
N VAL A 36 -2.31 -22.36 -8.75
CA VAL A 36 -1.61 -22.69 -7.50
C VAL A 36 -0.20 -23.21 -7.78
N ALA A 37 -0.04 -24.15 -8.71
CA ALA A 37 1.26 -24.72 -9.06
C ALA A 37 2.23 -23.65 -9.60
N LEU A 38 1.74 -22.68 -10.38
CA LEU A 38 2.54 -21.51 -10.77
C LEU A 38 3.05 -20.75 -9.56
N ILE A 39 2.16 -20.35 -8.66
CA ILE A 39 2.50 -19.57 -7.46
C ILE A 39 3.46 -20.34 -6.55
N GLU A 40 3.37 -21.67 -6.52
CA GLU A 40 4.24 -22.53 -5.72
C GLU A 40 5.69 -22.59 -6.18
N GLN A 41 5.99 -22.13 -7.40
CA GLN A 41 7.36 -21.89 -7.86
C GLN A 41 8.06 -20.79 -7.04
N LEU A 42 7.30 -19.90 -6.38
CA LEU A 42 7.84 -18.90 -5.48
C LEU A 42 8.16 -19.51 -4.10
N PRO A 43 9.17 -18.98 -3.37
CA PRO A 43 9.35 -19.29 -1.95
C PRO A 43 8.07 -19.01 -1.14
N ALA A 44 7.78 -19.79 -0.10
CA ALA A 44 6.53 -19.68 0.66
C ALA A 44 6.21 -18.27 1.16
N VAL A 45 7.24 -17.50 1.54
CA VAL A 45 7.14 -16.10 2.00
C VAL A 45 6.71 -15.11 0.90
N LYS A 46 6.84 -15.49 -0.37
CA LYS A 46 6.50 -14.70 -1.57
C LYS A 46 5.16 -15.10 -2.19
N ARG A 47 4.46 -16.10 -1.66
CA ARG A 47 3.15 -16.58 -2.17
C ARG A 47 1.97 -15.77 -1.62
N GLN A 48 2.17 -14.50 -1.30
CA GLN A 48 1.12 -13.66 -0.69
C GLN A 48 0.21 -13.13 -1.81
N PRO A 49 -1.14 -13.20 -1.69
CA PRO A 49 -2.04 -12.77 -2.76
C PRO A 49 -1.82 -11.32 -3.19
N ASN A 50 -1.65 -10.41 -2.24
CA ASN A 50 -1.35 -9.01 -2.49
C ASN A 50 -0.04 -8.80 -3.29
N LEU A 51 1.01 -9.60 -3.05
CA LEU A 51 2.25 -9.51 -3.82
C LEU A 51 2.05 -9.98 -5.26
N VAL A 52 1.44 -11.15 -5.44
CA VAL A 52 1.22 -11.76 -6.77
C VAL A 52 0.28 -10.91 -7.62
N PHE A 53 -0.84 -10.46 -7.05
CA PHE A 53 -1.82 -9.65 -7.76
C PHE A 53 -1.27 -8.26 -8.09
N SER A 54 -0.55 -7.62 -7.16
CA SER A 54 0.09 -6.33 -7.45
C SER A 54 1.17 -6.46 -8.53
N ALA A 55 1.97 -7.52 -8.51
CA ALA A 55 2.94 -7.80 -9.56
C ALA A 55 2.26 -8.04 -10.93
N ALA A 56 1.16 -8.79 -10.96
CA ALA A 56 0.38 -8.97 -12.19
C ALA A 56 -0.19 -7.64 -12.71
N ARG A 57 -0.75 -6.82 -11.82
CA ARG A 57 -1.28 -5.48 -12.15
C ARG A 57 -0.20 -4.54 -12.68
N LEU A 58 0.99 -4.55 -12.08
CA LEU A 58 2.14 -3.76 -12.52
C LEU A 58 2.53 -4.09 -13.97
N HIS A 59 2.44 -5.36 -14.35
CA HIS A 59 2.77 -5.84 -15.69
C HIS A 59 1.59 -5.83 -16.67
N GLY A 60 0.44 -5.27 -16.28
CA GLY A 60 -0.67 -4.99 -17.19
C GLY A 60 -1.85 -5.96 -17.14
N ALA A 61 -1.92 -6.88 -16.17
CA ALA A 61 -3.11 -7.73 -15.99
C ALA A 61 -4.36 -6.86 -15.78
N ALA A 62 -5.38 -6.98 -16.63
CA ALA A 62 -6.59 -6.17 -16.56
C ALA A 62 -7.42 -6.51 -15.30
N VAL A 63 -8.13 -5.51 -14.74
CA VAL A 63 -9.13 -5.77 -13.68
C VAL A 63 -10.30 -6.50 -14.32
N GLY A 64 -10.76 -7.58 -13.70
CA GLY A 64 -11.90 -8.33 -14.21
C GLY A 64 -12.07 -9.68 -13.54
N GLU A 65 -12.62 -10.63 -14.28
CA GLU A 65 -12.92 -11.97 -13.78
C GLU A 65 -11.67 -12.86 -13.72
N TYR A 66 -11.70 -13.83 -12.80
CA TYR A 66 -10.59 -14.73 -12.55
C TYR A 66 -10.07 -15.48 -13.80
N PRO A 67 -10.90 -16.03 -14.71
CA PRO A 67 -10.40 -16.77 -15.86
C PRO A 67 -9.47 -15.96 -16.76
N ALA A 68 -9.73 -14.65 -16.90
CA ALA A 68 -8.87 -13.74 -17.64
C ALA A 68 -7.51 -13.55 -16.95
N LEU A 69 -7.50 -13.40 -15.62
CA LEU A 69 -6.26 -13.38 -14.84
C LEU A 69 -5.48 -14.69 -14.99
N ALA A 70 -6.13 -15.84 -14.85
CA ALA A 70 -5.46 -17.15 -14.90
C ALA A 70 -4.80 -17.41 -16.26
N ALA A 71 -5.49 -17.07 -17.36
CA ALA A 71 -4.90 -17.11 -18.70
C ALA A 71 -3.69 -16.16 -18.82
N TRP A 72 -3.85 -14.93 -18.34
CA TRP A 72 -2.79 -13.92 -18.40
C TRP A 72 -1.56 -14.30 -17.57
N LEU A 73 -1.75 -14.84 -16.35
CA LEU A 73 -0.67 -15.30 -15.47
C LEU A 73 0.12 -16.43 -16.11
N ARG A 74 -0.54 -17.39 -16.76
CA ARG A 74 0.14 -18.49 -17.47
C ARG A 74 1.07 -17.98 -18.57
N GLU A 75 0.66 -16.94 -19.28
CA GLU A 75 1.45 -16.33 -20.35
C GLU A 75 2.59 -15.44 -19.82
N HIS A 76 2.38 -14.73 -18.71
CA HIS A 76 3.30 -13.70 -18.21
C HIS A 76 4.01 -14.07 -16.90
N TRP A 77 3.98 -15.34 -16.51
CA TRP A 77 4.44 -15.77 -15.17
C TRP A 77 5.89 -15.36 -14.88
N ALA A 78 6.78 -15.43 -15.87
CA ALA A 78 8.20 -15.13 -15.69
C ALA A 78 8.44 -13.71 -15.14
N VAL A 79 7.75 -12.70 -15.70
CA VAL A 79 7.92 -11.30 -15.26
C VAL A 79 7.25 -11.03 -13.91
N VAL A 80 6.12 -11.70 -13.64
CA VAL A 80 5.44 -11.66 -12.34
C VAL A 80 6.33 -12.27 -11.26
N ALA A 81 6.88 -13.45 -11.50
CA ALA A 81 7.74 -14.15 -10.56
C ALA A 81 9.01 -13.36 -10.25
N ALA A 82 9.67 -12.81 -11.26
CA ALA A 82 10.83 -11.93 -11.07
C ALA A 82 10.51 -10.74 -10.16
N THR A 83 9.35 -10.11 -10.36
CA THR A 83 8.88 -9.00 -9.52
C THR A 83 8.63 -9.44 -8.09
N CYS A 84 7.92 -10.56 -7.89
CA CYS A 84 7.66 -11.13 -6.57
C CYS A 84 8.97 -11.46 -5.82
N LEU A 85 9.99 -11.96 -6.52
CA LEU A 85 11.28 -12.26 -5.92
C LEU A 85 12.01 -10.99 -5.47
N ALA A 86 12.00 -9.94 -6.29
CA ALA A 86 12.65 -8.67 -6.00
C ALA A 86 11.91 -7.79 -4.98
N HIS A 87 10.60 -7.99 -4.77
CA HIS A 87 9.78 -7.09 -3.94
C HIS A 87 9.20 -7.78 -2.70
N ALA A 88 8.93 -7.00 -1.67
CA ALA A 88 8.14 -7.43 -0.53
C ALA A 88 6.91 -6.52 -0.39
N THR A 89 5.82 -7.07 0.13
CA THR A 89 4.66 -6.28 0.49
C THR A 89 5.03 -5.35 1.64
N GLN A 90 4.86 -4.06 1.42
CA GLN A 90 5.06 -3.03 2.44
C GLN A 90 3.73 -2.38 2.74
N THR A 91 3.26 -2.55 3.98
CA THR A 91 2.05 -1.91 4.48
C THR A 91 2.34 -0.53 5.06
N ASN A 92 3.60 -0.07 5.08
CA ASN A 92 3.94 1.32 5.38
C ASN A 92 3.84 2.14 4.08
N GLU A 93 2.72 2.84 3.91
CA GLU A 93 2.38 3.63 2.74
C GLU A 93 2.50 5.13 3.12
N PRO A 94 3.46 5.88 2.55
CA PRO A 94 3.72 7.26 2.97
C PRO A 94 2.58 8.24 2.60
N GLY A 95 1.71 7.92 1.65
CA GLY A 95 0.53 8.71 1.32
C GLY A 95 -0.43 8.91 2.49
N ARG A 96 -0.45 8.01 3.48
CA ARG A 96 -1.15 8.24 4.76
C ARG A 96 -0.69 9.50 5.47
N CYS A 97 0.57 9.89 5.33
CA CYS A 97 1.04 11.15 5.88
C CYS A 97 0.27 12.34 5.30
N ALA A 98 -0.21 12.29 4.06
CA ALA A 98 -0.97 13.39 3.47
C ALA A 98 -2.33 13.57 4.18
N VAL A 99 -2.93 12.49 4.67
CA VAL A 99 -4.17 12.53 5.45
C VAL A 99 -3.91 12.99 6.89
N LEU A 100 -2.79 12.56 7.49
CA LEU A 100 -2.47 12.84 8.89
C LEU A 100 -1.88 14.23 9.12
N LEU A 101 -1.10 14.75 8.15
CA LEU A 101 -0.34 16.00 8.30
C LEU A 101 -1.21 17.20 8.71
N PRO A 102 -2.41 17.45 8.13
CA PRO A 102 -3.24 18.58 8.55
C PRO A 102 -3.66 18.52 10.02
N ALA A 103 -3.98 17.32 10.53
CA ALA A 103 -4.33 17.13 11.93
C ALA A 103 -3.11 17.29 12.85
N LEU A 104 -1.95 16.76 12.45
CA LEU A 104 -0.71 16.90 13.20
C LEU A 104 -0.26 18.37 13.29
N ALA A 105 -0.32 19.11 12.20
CA ALA A 105 0.08 20.52 12.15
C ALA A 105 -0.84 21.45 12.97
N ALA A 106 -2.06 21.01 13.30
CA ALA A 106 -2.97 21.76 14.15
C ALA A 106 -2.67 21.62 15.65
N LEU A 107 -1.82 20.67 16.05
CA LEU A 107 -1.43 20.46 17.45
C LEU A 107 -0.34 21.44 17.86
N ALA A 108 -0.43 21.96 19.09
CA ALA A 108 0.57 22.87 19.65
C ALA A 108 1.76 22.11 20.25
N GLY A 109 2.97 22.63 20.04
CA GLY A 109 4.20 22.14 20.68
C GLY A 109 4.90 21.01 19.92
N PRO A 110 6.02 20.52 20.46
CA PRO A 110 6.79 19.44 19.82
C PRO A 110 6.01 18.13 19.82
N LEU A 111 5.99 17.44 18.69
CA LEU A 111 5.32 16.15 18.53
C LEU A 111 6.33 15.00 18.45
N ALA A 112 6.02 13.92 19.16
CA ALA A 112 6.65 12.61 19.01
C ALA A 112 5.66 11.64 18.36
N LEU A 113 6.08 10.98 17.28
CA LEU A 113 5.27 9.99 16.58
C LEU A 113 5.73 8.59 16.95
N ILE A 114 4.79 7.71 17.28
CA ILE A 114 5.02 6.30 17.60
C ILE A 114 4.10 5.45 16.71
N GLU A 115 4.70 4.54 15.94
CA GLU A 115 3.99 3.61 15.07
C GLU A 115 4.35 2.17 15.48
N VAL A 116 3.33 1.37 15.81
CA VAL A 116 3.50 -0.06 16.11
C VAL A 116 3.51 -0.84 14.80
N GLY A 117 4.58 -1.60 14.56
CA GLY A 117 4.73 -2.31 13.29
C GLY A 117 5.12 -1.38 12.14
N ALA A 118 5.95 -0.37 12.43
CA ALA A 118 6.32 0.67 11.47
C ALA A 118 7.04 0.17 10.21
N SER A 119 7.44 -1.10 10.13
CA SER A 119 8.23 -1.62 9.00
C SER A 119 9.45 -0.71 8.71
N ALA A 120 9.54 -0.09 7.53
CA ALA A 120 10.60 0.86 7.16
C ALA A 120 10.44 2.28 7.77
N GLY A 121 9.37 2.54 8.51
CA GLY A 121 9.14 3.81 9.22
C GLY A 121 8.70 4.99 8.35
N LEU A 122 8.27 4.78 7.11
CA LEU A 122 7.95 5.87 6.18
C LEU A 122 6.88 6.83 6.72
N CYS A 123 5.84 6.32 7.40
CA CYS A 123 4.81 7.11 8.06
C CYS A 123 5.29 7.95 9.26
N LEU A 124 6.46 7.65 9.84
CA LEU A 124 7.02 8.41 10.97
C LEU A 124 7.70 9.71 10.54
N HIS A 125 7.80 9.96 9.23
CA HIS A 125 8.52 11.09 8.66
C HIS A 125 7.63 11.99 7.79
N PRO A 126 6.50 12.51 8.31
CA PRO A 126 5.62 13.40 7.53
C PRO A 126 6.28 14.75 7.18
N ASP A 127 7.43 15.06 7.76
CA ASP A 127 8.25 16.25 7.49
C ASP A 127 9.22 16.07 6.30
N ARG A 128 9.25 14.88 5.65
CA ARG A 128 10.24 14.52 4.61
C ARG A 128 9.69 14.42 3.20
N TYR A 129 8.38 14.54 3.03
CA TYR A 129 7.71 14.43 1.73
C TYR A 129 7.22 15.79 1.27
N SER A 130 7.08 15.98 -0.04
CA SER A 130 6.29 17.11 -0.56
C SER A 130 4.83 16.68 -0.67
N TYR A 131 3.92 17.62 -0.44
CA TYR A 131 2.48 17.37 -0.46
C TYR A 131 1.82 18.29 -1.46
N ARG A 132 0.97 17.73 -2.31
CA ARG A 132 0.07 18.48 -3.18
C ARG A 132 -1.36 18.19 -2.78
N TYR A 133 -2.01 19.19 -2.20
CA TYR A 133 -3.42 19.15 -1.86
C TYR A 133 -4.25 19.85 -2.94
N ARG A 134 -5.30 19.18 -3.41
CA ARG A 134 -6.22 19.72 -4.42
C ARG A 134 -7.64 19.69 -3.92
N SER A 135 -8.33 20.80 -3.98
CA SER A 135 -9.75 20.89 -3.62
C SER A 135 -10.59 21.11 -4.88
N ALA A 136 -11.47 20.16 -5.18
CA ALA A 136 -12.38 20.26 -6.31
C ALA A 136 -13.45 21.34 -6.12
N GLU A 137 -13.72 21.73 -4.87
CA GLU A 137 -14.79 22.69 -4.53
C GLU A 137 -14.40 24.15 -4.83
N ASN A 138 -13.11 24.47 -4.81
CA ASN A 138 -12.60 25.83 -5.00
C ASN A 138 -11.46 25.92 -6.02
N ASP A 139 -11.22 24.85 -6.80
CA ASP A 139 -10.09 24.72 -7.75
C ASP A 139 -8.73 25.12 -7.14
N GLY A 140 -8.61 24.92 -5.82
CA GLY A 140 -7.45 25.34 -5.05
C GLY A 140 -6.40 24.25 -5.02
N GLU A 141 -5.16 24.61 -5.35
CA GLU A 141 -3.98 23.78 -5.12
C GLU A 141 -3.11 24.39 -4.02
N ARG A 142 -2.63 23.54 -3.11
CA ARG A 142 -1.61 23.92 -2.12
C ARG A 142 -0.46 22.93 -2.14
N MET A 143 0.74 23.48 -2.29
CA MET A 143 1.99 22.73 -2.25
C MET A 143 2.70 22.98 -0.92
N LEU A 144 3.11 21.91 -0.23
CA LEU A 144 3.93 21.98 0.97
C LEU A 144 5.23 21.21 0.75
N HIS A 145 6.35 21.81 1.15
CA HIS A 145 7.67 21.20 1.05
C HIS A 145 8.28 21.01 2.44
N PRO A 146 9.18 20.02 2.58
CA PRO A 146 10.08 19.93 3.72
C PRO A 146 10.85 21.23 3.97
N ALA A 147 11.33 21.40 5.20
CA ALA A 147 12.08 22.60 5.61
C ALA A 147 13.39 22.80 4.84
N ASP A 148 13.98 21.72 4.32
CA ASP A 148 15.18 21.70 3.49
C ASP A 148 14.90 21.81 1.97
N GLY A 149 13.63 21.97 1.58
CA GLY A 149 13.22 22.19 0.19
C GLY A 149 12.40 21.05 -0.41
N PRO A 150 12.11 21.09 -1.73
CA PRO A 150 11.28 20.09 -2.38
C PRO A 150 11.82 18.66 -2.25
N SER A 151 10.94 17.72 -1.95
CA SER A 151 11.25 16.29 -1.88
C SER A 151 11.04 15.63 -3.25
N PRO A 152 11.86 14.65 -3.66
CA PRO A 152 11.62 13.86 -4.85
C PRO A 152 10.36 12.97 -4.74
N VAL A 153 9.82 12.82 -3.52
CA VAL A 153 8.59 12.08 -3.26
C VAL A 153 7.45 13.08 -3.05
N LEU A 154 6.54 13.14 -4.03
CA LEU A 154 5.33 13.96 -3.98
C LEU A 154 4.11 13.12 -3.63
N LEU A 155 3.44 13.46 -2.53
CA LEU A 155 2.19 12.84 -2.10
C LEU A 155 1.02 13.71 -2.55
N ASP A 156 0.25 13.19 -3.51
CA ASP A 156 -0.93 13.86 -4.07
C ASP A 156 -2.19 13.49 -3.27
N CYS A 157 -2.98 14.49 -2.89
CA CYS A 157 -4.17 14.28 -2.06
C CYS A 157 -5.32 15.20 -2.51
N SER A 158 -6.42 14.58 -2.94
CA SER A 158 -7.68 15.27 -3.20
C SER A 158 -8.45 15.48 -1.90
N LEU A 159 -8.88 16.72 -1.68
CA LEU A 159 -9.66 17.13 -0.52
C LEU A 159 -11.16 17.04 -0.82
N SER A 160 -11.93 16.68 0.21
CA SER A 160 -13.39 16.74 0.22
C SER A 160 -13.83 17.49 1.48
N GLY A 161 -14.63 18.54 1.33
CA GLY A 161 -15.03 19.41 2.43
C GLY A 161 -13.91 20.34 2.95
N PRO A 162 -14.15 21.04 4.07
CA PRO A 162 -13.29 22.12 4.55
C PRO A 162 -12.09 21.59 5.35
N VAL A 163 -11.16 20.88 4.69
CA VAL A 163 -9.94 20.39 5.33
C VAL A 163 -8.95 21.55 5.53
N PRO A 164 -8.51 21.85 6.78
CA PRO A 164 -7.60 22.95 7.04
C PRO A 164 -6.16 22.57 6.69
N VAL A 165 -5.76 22.77 5.43
CA VAL A 165 -4.38 22.51 5.00
C VAL A 165 -3.43 23.56 5.61
N PRO A 166 -2.39 23.14 6.36
CA PRO A 166 -1.49 24.08 7.03
C PRO A 166 -0.62 24.86 6.03
N ASP A 167 -0.05 25.99 6.45
CA ASP A 167 0.86 26.80 5.63
C ASP A 167 2.27 26.18 5.50
N ASN A 168 2.63 25.31 6.44
CA ASN A 168 3.88 24.57 6.48
C ASN A 168 3.64 23.19 7.14
N GLN A 169 4.62 22.30 7.10
CA GLN A 169 4.47 20.92 7.58
C GLN A 169 4.51 20.80 9.12
N GLY A 170 4.77 21.88 9.86
CA GLY A 170 5.04 21.82 11.30
C GLY A 170 6.36 21.10 11.62
N ALA A 171 6.84 21.22 12.86
CA ALA A 171 8.07 20.57 13.31
C ALA A 171 7.74 19.28 14.09
N ALA A 172 7.68 18.13 13.42
CA ALA A 172 7.82 16.84 14.10
C ALA A 172 9.29 16.71 14.53
N GLN A 173 9.59 16.96 15.79
CA GLN A 173 10.98 17.14 16.23
C GLN A 173 11.68 15.81 16.52
N HIS A 174 10.94 14.75 16.89
CA HIS A 174 11.53 13.47 17.31
C HIS A 174 10.66 12.26 16.93
N PRO A 175 10.87 11.64 15.75
CA PRO A 175 10.21 10.38 15.41
C PRO A 175 10.81 9.21 16.22
N VAL A 176 9.96 8.36 16.80
CA VAL A 176 10.39 7.15 17.51
C VAL A 176 9.65 5.94 16.93
N GLY A 177 10.35 5.08 16.19
CA GLY A 177 9.79 3.86 15.64
C GLY A 177 9.98 2.66 16.57
N LEU A 178 8.90 1.93 16.87
CA LEU A 178 8.99 0.62 17.52
C LEU A 178 8.62 -0.47 16.51
N ALA A 179 9.62 -1.16 15.98
CA ALA A 179 9.42 -2.35 15.15
C ALA A 179 9.07 -3.55 16.04
N ALA A 180 7.83 -3.62 16.53
CA ALA A 180 7.30 -4.87 17.06
C ALA A 180 6.92 -5.75 15.87
N THR A 181 7.75 -6.73 15.52
CA THR A 181 7.38 -7.78 14.59
C THR A 181 6.38 -8.71 15.27
N LEU A 182 5.11 -8.29 15.35
CA LEU A 182 4.00 -9.20 15.61
C LEU A 182 3.76 -9.99 14.33
N PHE A 183 4.58 -11.03 14.11
CA PHE A 183 4.09 -12.17 13.36
C PHE A 183 2.87 -12.68 14.13
N ALA A 184 1.68 -12.42 13.59
CA ALA A 184 0.51 -13.16 13.99
C ALA A 184 0.83 -14.65 13.72
N THR A 185 1.09 -15.38 14.81
CA THR A 185 1.26 -16.84 14.86
C THR A 185 0.03 -17.55 14.34
#